data_AF-A0A4R2KYR6-F1
#
_entry.id   AF-A0A4R2KYR6-F1
#
_cell.length_a   1.000
_cell.length_b   1.000
_cell.length_c   1.000
_cell.angle_alpha   90.00
_cell.angle_beta   90.00
_cell.angle_gamma   90.00
#
_symmetry.space_group_name_H-M   'P 1'
#
loop_
_entity.id
_entity.type
_entity.pdbx_description
1 polymer ?
#
loop_
_entity_poly.entity_id
_entity_poly.type
_entity_poly.pdbx_seq_one_letter_code
_entity_poly.pdbx_strand_id
1 'polypeptide(L)'
;MKVKKIVVFILIIILLVPITVFGNSSPVYLEKYPSFNIAPREDCPVKVESETLTFKMDENASYEAIVTAKYTLTNTSKENISVPMVFPYVSDGYDRLGAEIIFNGKEIPYEIYSAGHVDSRDYLKEPDDFRKQVDINRIIENLNKPVYEAKNFNPTSDATIYKIILDTPTERQCNVGFHINLNKTKVLTMNFSGFDIDENGNCNVFEYVQNNDVGKAAYILVLGEDTLTNIHCNYSDKIEKSIINTEKFIRENIIEREDSWYNKTHRNKNDFYFHFIREIDRCFQNNQYAFSSDMIIEDMMSKNNISTLLYEIVFEANSTNILTVTYPMKATIDREKTNDYINTFAYILNPAKNFSEVGKIDIQINLNEKYPYVIESSIPLNKIKKGVYAVSLDGLPDEDLVFSSYMKEKITFIDRTTPKILSLGYVSVLVAFVFVVLYLVMKKIK
;
A
#
# COMPACT_ATOMS: atom_id res chain seq x y z
N MET A 1 -31.53 58.17 -10.93
CA MET A 1 -31.95 57.35 -9.77
C MET A 1 -32.43 55.92 -10.11
N LYS A 2 -33.16 55.70 -11.21
CA LYS A 2 -33.70 54.37 -11.59
C LYS A 2 -32.63 53.28 -11.84
N VAL A 3 -31.51 53.61 -12.49
CA VAL A 3 -30.45 52.62 -12.79
C VAL A 3 -29.73 52.09 -11.54
N LYS A 4 -29.50 52.93 -10.52
CA LYS A 4 -28.90 52.46 -9.24
C LYS A 4 -29.79 51.42 -8.56
N LYS A 5 -31.12 51.61 -8.59
CA LYS A 5 -32.09 50.65 -8.04
C LYS A 5 -32.13 49.34 -8.83
N ILE A 6 -32.01 49.39 -10.16
CA ILE A 6 -31.94 48.18 -11.01
C ILE A 6 -30.65 47.40 -10.74
N VAL A 7 -29.50 48.08 -10.63
CA VAL A 7 -28.22 47.42 -10.32
C VAL A 7 -28.29 46.74 -8.95
N VAL A 8 -28.81 47.43 -7.92
CA VAL A 8 -28.98 46.84 -6.58
C VAL A 8 -29.95 45.66 -6.60
N PHE A 9 -31.03 45.74 -7.38
CA PHE A 9 -32.00 44.65 -7.52
C PHE A 9 -31.39 43.42 -8.20
N ILE A 10 -30.60 43.60 -9.26
CA ILE A 10 -29.85 42.51 -9.91
C ILE A 10 -28.82 41.92 -8.93
N LEU A 11 -28.16 42.76 -8.12
CA LEU A 11 -27.20 42.33 -7.10
C LEU A 11 -27.87 41.44 -6.04
N ILE A 12 -29.07 41.82 -5.60
CA ILE A 12 -29.87 41.03 -4.66
C ILE A 12 -30.31 39.71 -5.30
N ILE A 13 -30.73 39.69 -6.57
CA ILE A 13 -31.11 38.45 -7.26
C ILE A 13 -29.91 37.49 -7.39
N ILE A 14 -28.72 37.99 -7.73
CA ILE A 14 -27.51 37.17 -7.83
C ILE A 14 -27.12 36.60 -6.45
N LEU A 15 -27.30 37.37 -5.37
CA LEU A 15 -27.07 36.92 -3.99
C LEU A 15 -28.13 35.93 -3.48
N LEU A 16 -29.32 35.92 -4.10
CA LEU A 16 -30.44 35.04 -3.73
C LEU A 16 -30.47 33.73 -4.52
N VAL A 17 -29.56 33.50 -5.47
CA VAL A 17 -29.45 32.19 -6.12
C VAL A 17 -28.80 31.23 -5.13
N PRO A 18 -29.51 30.23 -4.58
CA PRO A 18 -28.88 29.25 -3.71
C PRO A 18 -27.90 28.42 -4.54
N ILE A 19 -26.60 28.62 -4.31
CA ILE A 19 -25.58 27.75 -4.87
C ILE A 19 -25.41 26.61 -3.86
N THR A 20 -25.83 25.42 -4.24
CA THR A 20 -25.50 24.20 -3.51
C THR A 20 -24.00 23.96 -3.64
N VAL A 21 -23.23 24.46 -2.67
CA VAL A 21 -21.83 24.09 -2.50
C VAL A 21 -21.82 22.70 -1.89
N PHE A 22 -21.72 21.67 -2.73
CA PHE A 22 -21.36 20.35 -2.26
C PHE A 22 -19.92 20.43 -1.76
N GLY A 23 -19.73 20.42 -0.44
CA GLY A 23 -18.44 20.20 0.20
C GLY A 23 -17.97 18.77 -0.08
N ASN A 24 -17.58 18.49 -1.32
CA ASN A 24 -17.10 17.17 -1.70
C ASN A 24 -15.62 17.06 -1.29
N SER A 25 -15.37 16.78 -0.01
CA SER A 25 -14.05 16.50 0.58
C SER A 25 -13.36 15.24 0.03
N SER A 26 -13.89 14.62 -1.03
CA SER A 26 -13.24 13.50 -1.68
C SER A 26 -12.00 13.97 -2.48
N PRO A 27 -10.92 13.18 -2.56
CA PRO A 27 -9.76 13.54 -3.36
C PRO A 27 -10.12 13.79 -4.83
N VAL A 28 -9.50 14.76 -5.48
CA VAL A 28 -9.65 14.96 -6.94
C VAL A 28 -8.86 13.95 -7.75
N TYR A 29 -7.80 13.42 -7.15
CA TYR A 29 -6.96 12.35 -7.66
C TYR A 29 -6.61 11.43 -6.48
N LEU A 30 -6.86 10.13 -6.63
CA LEU A 30 -6.41 9.12 -5.68
C LEU A 30 -5.84 7.93 -6.44
N GLU A 31 -4.51 7.91 -6.42
CA GLU A 31 -3.61 6.81 -6.76
C GLU A 31 -4.06 5.44 -6.24
N LYS A 32 -4.00 4.43 -7.11
CA LYS A 32 -3.97 3.01 -6.73
C LYS A 32 -2.97 2.22 -7.56
N TYR A 33 -2.42 1.18 -6.94
CA TYR A 33 -1.41 0.33 -7.55
C TYR A 33 -2.01 -0.68 -8.52
N PRO A 34 -1.26 -1.07 -9.56
CA PRO A 34 -1.67 -2.14 -10.44
C PRO A 34 -1.75 -3.48 -9.69
N SER A 35 -2.57 -4.38 -10.21
CA SER A 35 -2.52 -5.80 -9.86
C SER A 35 -1.61 -6.58 -10.81
N PHE A 36 -1.34 -7.84 -10.49
CA PHE A 36 -0.32 -8.62 -11.19
C PHE A 36 -0.87 -9.99 -11.62
N ASN A 37 -0.22 -10.57 -12.62
CA ASN A 37 -0.32 -11.99 -12.91
C ASN A 37 0.52 -12.82 -11.92
N ILE A 38 0.27 -14.13 -11.87
CA ILE A 38 1.07 -15.09 -11.10
C ILE A 38 2.34 -15.47 -11.88
N ALA A 39 3.32 -16.00 -11.16
CA ALA A 39 4.53 -16.59 -11.73
C ALA A 39 5.00 -17.79 -10.91
N PRO A 40 5.67 -18.78 -11.51
CA PRO A 40 6.45 -19.73 -10.73
C PRO A 40 7.69 -19.02 -10.15
N ARG A 41 8.09 -19.38 -8.92
CA ARG A 41 9.27 -18.83 -8.25
C ARG A 41 10.58 -19.30 -8.88
N GLU A 42 10.55 -20.44 -9.55
CA GLU A 42 11.70 -21.10 -10.18
C GLU A 42 11.27 -21.63 -11.54
N ASP A 43 12.25 -21.92 -12.41
CA ASP A 43 11.98 -22.54 -13.71
C ASP A 43 11.18 -23.83 -13.52
N CYS A 44 10.02 -23.91 -14.17
CA CYS A 44 9.13 -25.06 -14.02
C CYS A 44 8.59 -25.53 -15.38
N PRO A 45 8.36 -26.85 -15.56
CA PRO A 45 7.79 -27.42 -16.78
C PRO A 45 6.26 -27.29 -16.79
N VAL A 46 5.71 -26.25 -16.17
CA VAL A 46 4.29 -25.94 -16.20
C VAL A 46 4.04 -24.92 -17.28
N LYS A 47 3.08 -25.20 -18.15
CA LYS A 47 2.56 -24.24 -19.13
C LYS A 47 1.19 -23.73 -18.73
N VAL A 48 0.90 -22.50 -19.11
CA VAL A 48 -0.43 -21.92 -19.05
C VAL A 48 -1.12 -22.20 -20.37
N GLU A 49 -2.05 -23.15 -20.42
CA GLU A 49 -2.83 -23.43 -21.64
C GLU A 49 -3.77 -22.28 -21.96
N SER A 50 -4.37 -21.71 -20.92
CA SER A 50 -5.27 -20.57 -21.02
C SER A 50 -5.39 -19.80 -19.71
N GLU A 51 -5.58 -18.50 -19.80
CA GLU A 51 -6.00 -17.64 -18.70
C GLU A 51 -7.37 -17.02 -19.03
N THR A 52 -8.27 -16.99 -18.05
CA THR A 52 -9.49 -16.18 -18.09
C THR A 52 -9.43 -15.15 -16.97
N LEU A 53 -9.27 -13.89 -17.34
CA LEU A 53 -9.17 -12.76 -16.44
C LEU A 53 -10.48 -11.98 -16.42
N THR A 54 -11.19 -12.03 -15.30
CA THR A 54 -12.48 -11.34 -15.12
C THR A 54 -12.37 -10.21 -14.12
N PHE A 55 -12.78 -9.01 -14.52
CA PHE A 55 -12.97 -7.87 -13.64
C PHE A 55 -14.47 -7.68 -13.42
N LYS A 56 -14.92 -7.72 -12.16
CA LYS A 56 -16.30 -7.45 -11.79
C LYS A 56 -16.35 -6.26 -10.85
N MET A 57 -16.81 -5.11 -11.36
CA MET A 57 -16.93 -3.90 -10.56
C MET A 57 -17.99 -4.06 -9.49
N ASP A 58 -17.72 -3.52 -8.30
CA ASP A 58 -18.70 -3.46 -7.23
C ASP A 58 -19.84 -2.49 -7.61
N GLU A 59 -21.07 -2.86 -7.28
CA GLU A 59 -22.26 -2.05 -7.60
C GLU A 59 -22.39 -0.83 -6.68
N ASN A 60 -21.87 -0.93 -5.46
CA ASN A 60 -21.92 0.09 -4.42
C ASN A 60 -20.62 0.92 -4.36
N ALA A 61 -19.50 0.37 -4.80
CA ALA A 61 -18.20 1.04 -4.83
C ALA A 61 -17.66 1.16 -6.26
N SER A 62 -17.62 2.39 -6.78
CA SER A 62 -17.34 2.60 -8.20
C SER A 62 -15.91 2.39 -8.65
N TYR A 63 -14.98 2.32 -7.71
CA TYR A 63 -13.55 2.18 -7.94
C TYR A 63 -13.02 0.85 -7.41
N GLU A 64 -13.90 -0.07 -7.00
CA GLU A 64 -13.52 -1.39 -6.51
C GLU A 64 -14.01 -2.46 -7.48
N ALA A 65 -13.20 -3.50 -7.65
CA ALA A 65 -13.49 -4.66 -8.47
C ALA A 65 -13.11 -5.92 -7.72
N ILE A 66 -13.86 -6.99 -7.93
CA ILE A 66 -13.37 -8.35 -7.68
C ILE A 66 -12.72 -8.83 -8.97
N VAL A 67 -11.45 -9.16 -8.89
CA VAL A 67 -10.68 -9.77 -9.97
C VAL A 67 -10.64 -11.27 -9.75
N THR A 68 -10.97 -12.03 -10.78
CA THR A 68 -10.81 -13.49 -10.81
C THR A 68 -9.92 -13.85 -11.98
N ALA A 69 -8.73 -14.36 -11.69
CA ALA A 69 -7.84 -14.92 -12.69
C ALA A 69 -7.90 -16.46 -12.59
N LYS A 70 -8.41 -17.09 -13.66
CA LYS A 70 -8.54 -18.55 -13.76
C LYS A 70 -7.56 -19.08 -14.80
N TYR A 71 -6.69 -19.98 -14.38
CA TYR A 71 -5.66 -20.59 -15.21
C TYR A 71 -5.96 -22.07 -15.44
N THR A 72 -5.77 -22.50 -16.69
CA THR A 72 -5.62 -23.92 -17.03
C THR A 72 -4.13 -24.19 -17.15
N LEU A 73 -3.60 -24.98 -16.22
CA LEU A 73 -2.16 -25.23 -16.08
C LEU A 73 -1.85 -26.70 -16.36
N THR A 74 -0.81 -26.96 -17.15
CA THR A 74 -0.39 -28.33 -17.48
C THR A 74 1.06 -28.56 -17.10
N ASN A 75 1.31 -29.58 -16.28
CA ASN A 75 2.65 -30.10 -16.04
C ASN A 75 3.06 -30.97 -17.23
N THR A 76 4.06 -30.56 -17.99
CA THR A 76 4.53 -31.30 -19.18
C THR A 76 5.59 -32.35 -18.87
N SER A 77 5.99 -32.48 -17.60
CA SER A 77 6.97 -33.48 -17.18
C SER A 77 6.32 -34.84 -16.91
N LYS A 78 7.15 -35.89 -16.89
CA LYS A 78 6.75 -37.26 -16.56
C LYS A 78 6.74 -37.55 -15.06
N GLU A 79 7.05 -36.55 -14.24
CA GLU A 79 7.16 -36.67 -12.79
C GLU A 79 6.15 -35.77 -12.12
N ASN A 80 5.80 -36.12 -10.88
CA ASN A 80 5.06 -35.21 -10.03
C ASN A 80 6.02 -34.11 -9.58
N ILE A 81 5.58 -32.86 -9.68
CA ILE A 81 6.39 -31.70 -9.32
C ILE A 81 5.67 -30.89 -8.26
N SER A 82 6.44 -30.28 -7.38
CA SER A 82 5.94 -29.24 -6.47
C SER A 82 6.48 -27.91 -6.93
N VAL A 83 5.59 -26.95 -7.18
CA VAL A 83 5.94 -25.64 -7.73
C VAL A 83 5.58 -24.56 -6.71
N PRO A 84 6.59 -23.84 -6.17
CA PRO A 84 6.35 -22.63 -5.41
C PRO A 84 5.86 -21.53 -6.35
N MET A 85 4.63 -21.08 -6.15
CA MET A 85 3.96 -20.05 -6.91
C MET A 85 4.03 -18.71 -6.18
N VAL A 86 4.25 -17.65 -6.95
CA VAL A 86 4.38 -16.28 -6.47
C VAL A 86 3.25 -15.45 -7.10
N PHE A 87 2.50 -14.75 -6.26
CA PHE A 87 1.56 -13.73 -6.69
C PHE A 87 1.96 -12.39 -6.07
N PRO A 88 2.64 -11.50 -6.83
CA PRO A 88 3.11 -10.22 -6.32
C PRO A 88 1.97 -9.21 -6.23
N TYR A 89 2.11 -8.27 -5.30
CA TYR A 89 1.26 -7.10 -5.18
C TYR A 89 2.02 -5.98 -4.47
N VAL A 90 1.63 -4.74 -4.74
CA VAL A 90 2.13 -3.61 -3.93
C VAL A 90 1.31 -3.57 -2.65
N SER A 91 2.01 -3.66 -1.52
CA SER A 91 1.43 -3.50 -0.21
C SER A 91 1.81 -2.15 0.37
N ASP A 92 0.82 -1.45 0.90
CA ASP A 92 1.05 -0.42 1.91
C ASP A 92 0.71 -1.00 3.30
N GLY A 93 1.09 -0.30 4.37
CA GLY A 93 0.91 -0.75 5.75
C GLY A 93 -0.54 -1.08 6.14
N TYR A 94 -1.53 -0.61 5.37
CA TYR A 94 -2.95 -0.69 5.71
C TYR A 94 -3.75 -1.61 4.79
N ASP A 95 -3.37 -1.75 3.51
CA ASP A 95 -4.12 -2.57 2.56
C ASP A 95 -3.83 -4.07 2.77
N ARG A 96 -4.94 -4.81 2.90
CA ARG A 96 -4.98 -6.28 2.89
C ARG A 96 -5.51 -6.70 1.53
N LEU A 97 -4.72 -7.46 0.77
CA LEU A 97 -5.17 -7.97 -0.52
C LEU A 97 -6.37 -8.93 -0.32
N GLY A 98 -6.37 -9.76 0.72
CA GLY A 98 -7.51 -10.66 1.01
C GLY A 98 -7.81 -11.62 -0.14
N ALA A 99 -6.78 -12.26 -0.68
CA ALA A 99 -6.93 -13.17 -1.82
C ALA A 99 -7.42 -14.56 -1.37
N GLU A 100 -8.17 -15.20 -2.26
CA GLU A 100 -8.56 -16.61 -2.20
C GLU A 100 -7.87 -17.36 -3.35
N ILE A 101 -7.25 -18.50 -3.04
CA ILE A 101 -6.50 -19.32 -4.00
C ILE A 101 -7.11 -20.72 -4.00
N ILE A 102 -7.66 -21.14 -5.15
CA ILE A 102 -8.32 -22.43 -5.31
C ILE A 102 -7.62 -23.23 -6.40
N PHE A 103 -7.13 -24.43 -6.06
CA PHE A 103 -6.56 -25.39 -7.00
C PHE A 103 -7.43 -26.64 -7.07
N ASN A 104 -7.93 -26.98 -8.26
CA ASN A 104 -8.84 -28.11 -8.51
C ASN A 104 -10.03 -28.16 -7.53
N GLY A 105 -10.59 -26.99 -7.19
CA GLY A 105 -11.73 -26.87 -6.27
C GLY A 105 -11.37 -26.94 -4.78
N LYS A 106 -10.09 -27.00 -4.42
CA LYS A 106 -9.62 -26.96 -3.04
C LYS A 106 -8.86 -25.66 -2.74
N GLU A 107 -9.17 -25.04 -1.62
CA GLU A 107 -8.43 -23.87 -1.14
C GLU A 107 -6.96 -24.23 -0.82
N ILE A 108 -6.05 -23.36 -1.24
CA ILE A 108 -4.61 -23.47 -1.02
C ILE A 108 -4.18 -22.36 -0.05
N PRO A 109 -3.58 -22.72 1.10
CA PRO A 109 -3.05 -21.72 2.01
C PRO A 109 -1.83 -21.04 1.38
N TYR A 110 -1.64 -19.77 1.72
CA TYR A 110 -0.48 -18.98 1.34
C TYR A 110 0.11 -18.26 2.54
N GLU A 111 1.34 -17.82 2.36
CA GLU A 111 2.02 -16.92 3.27
C GLU A 111 2.43 -15.64 2.55
N ILE A 112 2.47 -14.52 3.27
CA ILE A 112 2.88 -13.23 2.74
C ILE A 112 4.35 -12.99 3.07
N TYR A 113 5.14 -12.77 2.03
CA TYR A 113 6.57 -12.43 2.11
C TYR A 113 6.81 -11.00 1.63
N SER A 114 7.87 -10.37 2.15
CA SER A 114 8.42 -9.12 1.62
C SER A 114 9.37 -9.42 0.47
N ALA A 115 9.14 -8.80 -0.68
CA ALA A 115 9.89 -9.07 -1.91
C ALA A 115 10.53 -7.81 -2.53
N GLY A 116 10.46 -6.65 -1.86
CA GLY A 116 11.11 -5.42 -2.30
C GLY A 116 10.40 -4.15 -1.87
N HIS A 117 10.83 -3.04 -2.45
CA HIS A 117 10.30 -1.69 -2.23
C HIS A 117 9.99 -1.03 -3.57
N VAL A 118 9.01 -0.13 -3.59
CA VAL A 118 8.66 0.73 -4.73
C VAL A 118 8.72 2.19 -4.30
N ASP A 119 9.62 2.96 -4.90
CA ASP A 119 9.75 4.40 -4.69
C ASP A 119 8.70 5.18 -5.50
N SER A 120 8.36 4.70 -6.71
CA SER A 120 7.40 5.39 -7.58
C SER A 120 5.98 5.29 -7.02
N ARG A 121 5.39 6.49 -6.86
CA ARG A 121 3.98 6.76 -6.57
C ARG A 121 3.04 6.03 -7.53
N ASP A 122 3.27 6.36 -8.80
CA ASP A 122 2.20 6.51 -9.77
C ASP A 122 2.49 5.80 -11.08
N TYR A 123 1.95 4.59 -11.17
CA TYR A 123 2.05 3.75 -12.35
C TYR A 123 1.47 4.45 -13.60
N LEU A 124 0.42 5.27 -13.47
CA LEU A 124 -0.21 5.91 -14.63
C LEU A 124 0.60 7.09 -15.16
N LYS A 125 1.37 7.76 -14.30
CA LYS A 125 2.25 8.87 -14.70
C LYS A 125 3.62 8.39 -15.18
N GLU A 126 4.19 7.37 -14.52
CA GLU A 126 5.56 6.90 -14.75
C GLU A 126 5.62 5.36 -14.91
N PRO A 127 4.91 4.78 -15.91
CA PRO A 127 4.75 3.33 -16.03
C PRO A 127 6.08 2.59 -16.20
N ASP A 128 7.02 3.14 -16.95
CA ASP A 128 8.31 2.49 -17.22
C ASP A 128 9.21 2.44 -15.98
N ASP A 129 9.21 3.51 -15.17
CA ASP A 129 9.99 3.54 -13.93
C ASP A 129 9.36 2.66 -12.86
N PHE A 130 8.03 2.58 -12.82
CA PHE A 130 7.33 1.62 -11.97
C PHE A 130 7.65 0.17 -12.38
N ARG A 131 7.56 -0.18 -13.67
CA ARG A 131 7.86 -1.53 -14.19
C ARG A 131 9.26 -2.01 -13.86
N LYS A 132 10.27 -1.14 -13.91
CA LYS A 132 11.66 -1.48 -13.50
C LYS A 132 11.76 -1.88 -12.02
N GLN A 133 10.86 -1.38 -11.19
CA GLN A 133 10.85 -1.66 -9.76
C GLN A 133 10.10 -2.95 -9.43
N VAL A 134 9.07 -3.27 -10.20
CA VAL A 134 8.20 -4.44 -9.99
C VAL A 134 8.45 -5.60 -10.98
N ASP A 135 9.62 -5.65 -11.61
CA ASP A 135 9.99 -6.76 -12.48
C ASP A 135 9.99 -8.09 -11.70
N ILE A 136 9.30 -9.09 -12.25
CA ILE A 136 9.08 -10.37 -11.59
C ILE A 136 10.39 -11.12 -11.28
N ASN A 137 11.42 -10.99 -12.13
CA ASN A 137 12.70 -11.66 -11.90
C ASN A 137 13.42 -11.03 -10.71
N ARG A 138 13.34 -9.70 -10.56
CA ARG A 138 13.87 -8.99 -9.39
C ARG A 138 13.13 -9.38 -8.11
N ILE A 139 11.80 -9.55 -8.18
CA ILE A 139 10.98 -10.02 -7.06
C ILE A 139 11.41 -11.43 -6.64
N ILE A 140 11.52 -12.35 -7.59
CA ILE A 140 11.99 -13.73 -7.36
C ILE A 140 13.41 -13.75 -6.80
N GLU A 141 14.33 -12.95 -7.36
CA GLU A 141 15.70 -12.82 -6.87
C GLU A 141 15.70 -12.39 -5.40
N ASN A 142 14.88 -11.40 -5.03
CA ASN A 142 14.76 -10.95 -3.64
C ASN A 142 14.21 -12.04 -2.72
N LEU A 143 13.22 -12.81 -3.15
CA LEU A 143 12.68 -13.93 -2.37
C LEU A 143 13.72 -15.05 -2.17
N ASN A 144 14.60 -15.25 -3.15
CA ASN A 144 15.64 -16.27 -3.13
C ASN A 144 16.94 -15.81 -2.44
N LYS A 145 17.00 -14.58 -1.93
CA LYS A 145 18.15 -14.12 -1.17
C LYS A 145 18.32 -14.97 0.08
N PRO A 146 19.58 -15.26 0.48
CA PRO A 146 19.82 -15.90 1.75
C PRO A 146 19.28 -15.01 2.88
N VAL A 147 18.99 -15.67 4.00
CA VAL A 147 18.60 -15.01 5.23
C VAL A 147 19.58 -13.89 5.56
N TYR A 148 19.05 -12.72 5.95
CA TYR A 148 19.88 -11.58 6.29
C TYR A 148 20.69 -11.84 7.56
N GLU A 149 22.01 -11.69 7.45
CA GLU A 149 22.93 -11.72 8.59
C GLU A 149 23.29 -10.29 9.01
N ALA A 150 22.95 -9.91 10.24
CA ALA A 150 23.26 -8.60 10.79
C ALA A 150 24.77 -8.40 10.94
N LYS A 151 25.25 -7.20 10.59
CA LYS A 151 26.68 -6.87 10.60
C LYS A 151 27.08 -6.02 11.80
N ASN A 152 26.12 -5.31 12.40
CA ASN A 152 26.37 -4.29 13.40
C ASN A 152 25.90 -4.72 14.79
N PHE A 153 25.22 -5.86 14.90
CA PHE A 153 24.89 -6.52 16.16
C PHE A 153 24.68 -8.03 15.92
N ASN A 154 24.71 -8.83 16.98
CA ASN A 154 24.39 -10.25 16.91
C ASN A 154 22.95 -10.50 17.42
N PRO A 155 22.01 -10.90 16.55
CA PRO A 155 20.63 -11.12 16.95
C PRO A 155 20.44 -12.41 17.77
N THR A 156 21.40 -13.33 17.78
CA THR A 156 21.30 -14.60 18.51
C THR A 156 22.03 -14.57 19.86
N SER A 157 22.76 -13.49 20.18
CA SER A 157 23.43 -13.35 21.46
C SER A 157 22.47 -12.90 22.56
N ASP A 158 22.87 -13.16 23.80
CA ASP A 158 22.23 -12.56 24.97
C ASP A 158 22.45 -11.04 24.99
N ALA A 159 21.42 -10.33 25.42
CA ALA A 159 21.39 -8.89 25.61
C ALA A 159 21.02 -8.55 27.05
N THR A 160 21.52 -7.42 27.54
CA THR A 160 21.02 -6.84 28.79
C THR A 160 19.70 -6.16 28.51
N ILE A 161 18.71 -6.39 29.36
CA ILE A 161 17.40 -5.72 29.25
C ILE A 161 17.10 -4.97 30.55
N TYR A 162 16.67 -3.72 30.39
CA TYR A 162 16.08 -2.93 31.46
C TYR A 162 14.58 -2.88 31.22
N LYS A 163 13.82 -3.44 32.15
CA LYS A 163 12.36 -3.42 32.18
C LYS A 163 11.91 -2.28 33.09
N ILE A 164 11.14 -1.35 32.54
CA ILE A 164 10.59 -0.20 33.23
C ILE A 164 9.11 -0.47 33.48
N ILE A 165 8.73 -0.70 34.73
CA ILE A 165 7.35 -0.93 35.13
C ILE A 165 6.72 0.44 35.40
N LEU A 166 5.71 0.79 34.61
CA LEU A 166 5.03 2.08 34.67
C LEU A 166 4.13 2.15 35.91
N ASP A 167 4.30 3.20 36.72
CA ASP A 167 3.60 3.42 37.98
C ASP A 167 2.80 4.75 37.98
N THR A 168 2.01 4.97 39.02
CA THR A 168 1.32 6.23 39.29
C THR A 168 2.31 7.39 39.56
N PRO A 169 1.92 8.66 39.32
CA PRO A 169 0.64 9.13 38.79
C PRO A 169 0.48 8.83 37.28
N THR A 170 -0.76 8.88 36.78
CA THR A 170 -1.10 8.74 35.36
C THR A 170 -1.28 10.12 34.73
N GLU A 171 -1.56 10.17 33.42
CA GLU A 171 -1.67 11.41 32.62
C GLU A 171 -0.39 12.24 32.68
N ARG A 172 0.74 11.54 32.50
CA ARG A 172 2.09 12.13 32.56
C ARG A 172 2.99 11.52 31.51
N GLN A 173 4.11 12.20 31.26
CA GLN A 173 5.20 11.64 30.48
C GLN A 173 6.19 10.92 31.41
N CYS A 174 6.33 9.61 31.26
CA CYS A 174 7.47 8.86 31.77
C CYS A 174 8.69 9.25 30.93
N ASN A 175 9.78 9.65 31.59
CA ASN A 175 11.06 9.93 30.96
C ASN A 175 12.12 9.06 31.65
N VAL A 176 12.87 8.31 30.84
CA VAL A 176 13.97 7.48 31.29
C VAL A 176 15.24 7.99 30.64
N GLY A 177 16.04 8.70 31.44
CA GLY A 177 17.34 9.23 31.02
C GLY A 177 18.45 8.24 31.33
N PHE A 178 19.41 8.07 30.43
CA PHE A 178 20.59 7.23 30.61
C PHE A 178 21.74 7.68 29.70
N HIS A 179 22.96 7.24 29.97
CA HIS A 179 24.13 7.53 29.14
C HIS A 179 24.73 6.24 28.58
N ILE A 180 25.16 6.25 27.31
CA ILE A 180 25.78 5.12 26.62
C ILE A 180 27.11 5.47 25.98
N ASN A 181 28.00 4.49 25.84
CA ASN A 181 29.17 4.59 24.99
C ASN A 181 28.80 4.22 23.54
N LEU A 182 28.77 5.23 22.65
CA LEU A 182 28.37 5.08 21.24
C LEU A 182 29.21 4.05 20.45
N ASN A 183 30.44 3.76 20.86
CA ASN A 183 31.30 2.79 20.16
C ASN A 183 31.06 1.35 20.60
N LYS A 184 30.42 1.14 21.75
CA LYS A 184 30.30 -0.18 22.39
C LYS A 184 28.85 -0.66 22.51
N THR A 185 27.92 0.29 22.55
CA THR A 185 26.55 0.05 22.99
C THR A 185 25.57 0.59 21.97
N LYS A 186 24.59 -0.25 21.67
CA LYS A 186 23.44 0.07 20.83
C LYS A 186 22.17 -0.26 21.60
N VAL A 187 21.11 0.49 21.34
CA VAL A 187 19.88 0.41 22.12
C VAL A 187 18.67 0.30 21.19
N LEU A 188 17.85 -0.71 21.43
CA LEU A 188 16.49 -0.80 20.90
C LEU A 188 15.52 -0.60 22.05
N THR A 189 14.64 0.40 21.96
CA THR A 189 13.60 0.62 22.97
C THR A 189 12.24 0.14 22.47
N MET A 190 11.36 -0.23 23.39
CA MET A 190 10.03 -0.77 23.06
C MET A 190 8.98 -0.29 24.05
N ASN A 191 7.77 -0.03 23.54
CA ASN A 191 6.68 0.66 24.24
C ASN A 191 7.11 2.05 24.75
N PHE A 192 7.84 2.78 23.90
CA PHE A 192 8.15 4.19 24.06
C PHE A 192 7.78 4.92 22.78
N SER A 193 6.97 5.97 22.91
CA SER A 193 6.53 6.83 21.81
C SER A 193 7.60 7.78 21.30
N GLY A 194 8.74 7.91 22.00
CA GLY A 194 9.88 8.66 21.47
C GLY A 194 11.20 8.42 22.18
N PHE A 195 12.25 8.93 21.54
CA PHE A 195 13.62 8.90 22.04
C PHE A 195 14.36 10.16 21.58
N ASP A 196 15.39 10.53 22.32
CA ASP A 196 16.38 11.54 21.98
C ASP A 196 17.78 11.00 22.35
N ILE A 197 18.78 11.32 21.54
CA ILE A 197 20.18 10.97 21.78
C ILE A 197 21.08 12.09 21.27
N ASP A 198 21.96 12.58 22.13
CA ASP A 198 22.96 13.59 21.75
C ASP A 198 24.28 12.97 21.28
N GLU A 199 25.17 13.82 20.75
CA GLU A 199 26.50 13.43 20.27
C GLU A 199 27.43 12.87 21.37
N ASN A 200 27.08 13.09 22.64
CA ASN A 200 27.82 12.60 23.80
C ASN A 200 27.27 11.26 24.31
N GLY A 201 26.21 10.73 23.72
CA GLY A 201 25.56 9.49 24.14
C GLY A 201 24.64 9.64 25.35
N ASN A 202 24.17 10.86 25.65
CA ASN A 202 23.06 11.05 26.57
C ASN A 202 21.77 10.73 25.83
N CYS A 203 21.03 9.77 26.36
CA CYS A 203 19.77 9.30 25.83
C CYS A 203 18.62 9.68 26.76
N ASN A 204 17.48 10.01 26.18
CA ASN A 204 16.21 10.08 26.90
C ASN A 204 15.14 9.35 26.09
N VAL A 205 14.42 8.43 26.71
CA VAL A 205 13.23 7.81 26.09
C VAL A 205 11.99 8.13 26.89
N PHE A 206 10.86 8.25 26.20
CA PHE A 206 9.64 8.72 26.83
C PHE A 206 8.38 8.06 26.31
N GLU A 207 7.39 7.97 27.20
CA GLU A 207 6.05 7.45 26.93
C GLU A 207 5.00 8.25 27.71
N TYR A 208 3.83 8.47 27.11
CA TYR A 208 2.70 9.07 27.81
C TYR A 208 1.89 7.99 28.53
N VAL A 209 1.94 7.99 29.87
CA VAL A 209 1.34 6.97 30.72
C VAL A 209 -0.12 7.32 31.01
N GLN A 210 -1.05 6.51 30.50
CA GLN A 210 -2.48 6.60 30.81
C GLN A 210 -2.87 5.60 31.90
N ASN A 211 -4.11 5.68 32.38
CA ASN A 211 -4.63 4.77 33.42
C ASN A 211 -4.51 3.29 33.07
N ASN A 212 -4.67 2.95 31.79
CA ASN A 212 -4.56 1.57 31.29
C ASN A 212 -3.10 1.09 31.16
N ASP A 213 -2.11 1.94 31.42
CA ASP A 213 -0.68 1.62 31.28
C ASP A 213 0.00 1.30 32.62
N VAL A 214 -0.64 1.60 33.74
CA VAL A 214 -0.11 1.27 35.08
C VAL A 214 0.10 -0.25 35.20
N GLY A 215 1.31 -0.65 35.58
CA GLY A 215 1.74 -2.04 35.66
C GLY A 215 2.20 -2.66 34.34
N LYS A 216 2.03 -1.98 33.19
CA LYS A 216 2.68 -2.39 31.94
C LYS A 216 4.17 -2.11 31.99
N ALA A 217 4.90 -2.75 31.09
CA ALA A 217 6.34 -2.62 30.98
C ALA A 217 6.74 -1.97 29.66
N ALA A 218 7.66 -1.02 29.76
CA ALA A 218 8.49 -0.55 28.66
C ALA A 218 9.89 -1.14 28.79
N TYR A 219 10.63 -1.23 27.68
CA TYR A 219 11.89 -1.97 27.65
C TYR A 219 12.99 -1.18 26.95
N ILE A 220 14.19 -1.26 27.51
CA ILE A 220 15.43 -0.82 26.89
C ILE A 220 16.29 -2.08 26.71
N LEU A 221 16.42 -2.53 25.46
CA LEU A 221 17.22 -3.67 25.07
C LEU A 221 18.60 -3.19 24.64
N VAL A 222 19.64 -3.64 25.34
CA VAL A 222 21.03 -3.25 25.10
C VAL A 222 21.70 -4.30 24.23
N LEU A 223 22.02 -3.91 23.00
CA LEU A 223 22.68 -4.73 22.00
C LEU A 223 24.19 -4.46 22.04
N GLY A 224 24.97 -5.46 22.43
CA GLY A 224 26.42 -5.36 22.61
C GLY A 224 26.84 -5.26 24.08
N GLU A 225 27.90 -4.51 24.37
CA GLU A 225 28.38 -4.30 25.73
C GLU A 225 27.42 -3.36 26.47
N ASP A 226 27.03 -3.72 27.70
CA ASP A 226 26.24 -2.83 28.53
C ASP A 226 27.10 -1.77 29.21
N THR A 227 27.04 -0.55 28.67
CA THR A 227 27.70 0.63 29.22
C THR A 227 26.72 1.65 29.80
N LEU A 228 25.46 1.26 30.00
CA LEU A 228 24.43 2.18 30.49
C LEU A 228 24.79 2.68 31.88
N THR A 229 24.86 3.99 32.02
CA THR A 229 25.10 4.68 33.29
C THR A 229 24.05 5.76 33.51
N ASN A 230 23.94 6.25 34.75
CA ASN A 230 23.00 7.31 35.13
C ASN A 230 21.54 7.03 34.73
N ILE A 231 21.13 5.76 34.72
CA ILE A 231 19.74 5.40 34.42
C ILE A 231 18.82 5.93 35.53
N HIS A 232 17.84 6.75 35.15
CA HIS A 232 16.89 7.33 36.09
C HIS A 232 15.52 7.52 35.44
N CYS A 233 14.47 7.34 36.23
CA CYS A 233 13.10 7.69 35.88
C CYS A 233 12.72 9.00 36.59
N ASN A 234 11.91 9.83 35.95
CA ASN A 234 11.39 11.06 36.54
C ASN A 234 10.28 10.85 37.59
N TYR A 235 9.76 9.63 37.74
CA TYR A 235 8.74 9.23 38.73
C TYR A 235 9.12 7.91 39.43
N SER A 236 8.20 7.33 40.22
CA SER A 236 8.39 6.08 40.99
C SER A 236 8.45 4.81 40.13
N ASP A 237 8.63 4.94 38.81
CA ASP A 237 8.73 3.80 37.90
C ASP A 237 9.87 2.87 38.31
N LYS A 238 9.57 1.57 38.41
CA LYS A 238 10.55 0.57 38.85
C LYS A 238 11.37 0.08 37.67
N ILE A 239 12.69 0.09 37.83
CA ILE A 239 13.62 -0.48 36.86
C ILE A 239 14.09 -1.85 37.34
N GLU A 240 13.94 -2.86 36.49
CA GLU A 240 14.46 -4.21 36.70
C GLU A 240 15.46 -4.56 35.59
N LYS A 241 16.67 -4.97 35.97
CA LYS A 241 17.72 -5.39 35.04
C LYS A 241 17.80 -6.91 34.98
N SER A 242 17.85 -7.48 33.79
CA SER A 242 18.08 -8.91 33.57
C SER A 242 18.81 -9.16 32.25
N ILE A 243 18.99 -10.44 31.91
CA ILE A 243 19.60 -10.89 30.66
C ILE A 243 18.55 -11.70 29.91
N ILE A 244 18.48 -11.52 28.59
CA ILE A 244 17.59 -12.27 27.71
C ILE A 244 18.25 -12.51 26.36
N ASN A 245 17.92 -13.63 25.71
CA ASN A 245 18.31 -13.85 24.33
C ASN A 245 17.62 -12.83 23.40
N THR A 246 18.40 -12.16 22.55
CA THR A 246 17.92 -11.06 21.70
C THR A 246 16.83 -11.51 20.72
N GLU A 247 17.07 -12.62 20.01
CA GLU A 247 16.13 -13.18 19.05
C GLU A 247 14.82 -13.54 19.74
N LYS A 248 14.90 -14.26 20.86
CA LYS A 248 13.73 -14.63 21.65
C LYS A 248 12.91 -13.41 22.04
N PHE A 249 13.56 -12.37 22.56
CA PHE A 249 12.86 -11.15 22.99
C PHE A 249 12.15 -10.45 21.84
N ILE A 250 12.83 -10.25 20.69
CA ILE A 250 12.25 -9.61 19.51
C ILE A 250 11.08 -10.43 18.97
N ARG A 251 11.22 -11.76 18.91
CA ARG A 251 10.14 -12.63 18.42
C ARG A 251 8.89 -12.53 19.29
N GLU A 252 9.03 -12.75 20.59
CA GLU A 252 7.90 -12.80 21.53
C GLU A 252 7.20 -11.43 21.66
N ASN A 253 7.95 -10.32 21.59
CA ASN A 253 7.40 -8.99 21.89
C ASN A 253 7.10 -8.13 20.66
N ILE A 254 7.48 -8.56 19.45
CA ILE A 254 7.24 -7.79 18.22
C ILE A 254 6.64 -8.69 17.14
N ILE A 255 7.33 -9.77 16.76
CA ILE A 255 6.98 -10.54 15.56
C ILE A 255 5.72 -11.40 15.78
N GLU A 256 5.62 -12.04 16.95
CA GLU A 256 4.59 -13.02 17.27
C GLU A 256 3.32 -12.39 17.87
N ARG A 257 3.34 -11.08 18.17
CA ARG A 257 2.19 -10.36 18.74
C ARG A 257 1.01 -10.27 17.77
N GLU A 258 -0.03 -11.06 18.03
CA GLU A 258 -1.24 -11.09 17.21
C GLU A 258 -2.14 -9.87 17.37
N ASP A 259 -2.06 -9.17 18.51
CA ASP A 259 -2.82 -7.97 18.83
C ASP A 259 -2.33 -6.71 18.09
N SER A 260 -1.22 -6.82 17.36
CA SER A 260 -0.54 -5.69 16.74
C SER A 260 -1.09 -5.36 15.35
N TRP A 261 -1.33 -4.06 15.09
CA TRP A 261 -1.92 -3.57 13.85
C TRP A 261 -1.11 -3.92 12.59
N TYR A 262 0.22 -4.05 12.72
CA TYR A 262 1.16 -4.37 11.64
C TYR A 262 1.23 -5.87 11.31
N ASN A 263 0.65 -6.72 12.17
CA ASN A 263 0.65 -8.16 12.00
C ASN A 263 -0.50 -8.59 11.09
N LYS A 264 -0.20 -8.78 9.81
CA LYS A 264 -1.19 -9.21 8.81
C LYS A 264 -1.45 -10.71 8.98
N THR A 265 -2.71 -11.13 8.84
CA THR A 265 -3.06 -12.54 8.66
C THR A 265 -2.22 -13.11 7.53
N HIS A 266 -1.72 -14.34 7.68
CA HIS A 266 -0.83 -15.03 6.73
C HIS A 266 0.59 -14.45 6.58
N ARG A 267 1.00 -13.40 7.31
CA ARG A 267 2.39 -12.91 7.24
C ARG A 267 3.36 -13.99 7.71
N ASN A 268 4.37 -14.31 6.88
CA ASN A 268 5.44 -15.19 7.32
C ASN A 268 6.26 -14.51 8.42
N LYS A 269 6.30 -15.13 9.60
CA LYS A 269 6.93 -14.56 10.80
C LYS A 269 8.44 -14.51 10.69
N ASN A 270 9.06 -15.49 10.04
CA ASN A 270 10.51 -15.54 9.87
C ASN A 270 10.98 -14.48 8.87
N ASP A 271 10.30 -14.36 7.74
CA ASP A 271 10.55 -13.28 6.77
C ASP A 271 10.41 -11.90 7.44
N PHE A 272 9.33 -11.69 8.20
CA PHE A 272 9.13 -10.44 8.91
C PHE A 272 10.21 -10.17 9.96
N TYR A 273 10.63 -11.19 10.71
CA TYR A 273 11.74 -11.10 11.65
C TYR A 273 13.03 -10.68 10.95
N PHE A 274 13.44 -11.34 9.86
CA PHE A 274 14.68 -10.98 9.17
C PHE A 274 14.62 -9.61 8.50
N HIS A 275 13.45 -9.21 8.00
CA HIS A 275 13.26 -7.84 7.54
C HIS A 275 13.43 -6.84 8.69
N PHE A 276 12.84 -7.10 9.86
CA PHE A 276 13.00 -6.25 11.03
C PHE A 276 14.46 -6.15 11.50
N ILE A 277 15.18 -7.29 11.55
CA ILE A 277 16.61 -7.34 11.86
C ILE A 277 17.43 -6.51 10.86
N ARG A 278 17.11 -6.57 9.56
CA ARG A 278 17.76 -5.75 8.53
C ARG A 278 17.56 -4.26 8.76
N GLU A 279 16.37 -3.83 9.15
CA GLU A 279 16.09 -2.42 9.39
C GLU A 279 16.78 -1.91 10.67
N ILE A 280 16.82 -2.71 11.74
CA ILE A 280 17.65 -2.42 12.94
C ILE A 280 19.11 -2.24 12.53
N ASP A 281 19.65 -3.18 11.75
CA ASP A 281 21.04 -3.15 11.32
C ASP A 281 21.33 -1.92 10.46
N ARG A 282 20.41 -1.54 9.57
CA ARG A 282 20.49 -0.32 8.74
C ARG A 282 20.54 0.95 9.60
N CYS A 283 19.73 1.06 10.65
CA CYS A 283 19.80 2.19 11.57
C CYS A 283 21.20 2.30 12.20
N PHE A 284 21.79 1.17 12.63
CA PHE A 284 23.15 1.17 13.16
C PHE A 284 24.22 1.53 12.13
N GLN A 285 24.05 1.11 10.87
CA GLN A 285 24.96 1.51 9.78
C GLN A 285 24.95 3.02 9.54
N ASN A 286 23.82 3.68 9.79
CA ASN A 286 23.64 5.12 9.65
C ASN A 286 24.02 5.90 10.93
N ASN A 287 24.80 5.31 11.85
CA ASN A 287 25.21 5.90 13.12
C ASN A 287 24.05 6.30 14.05
N GLN A 288 22.90 5.62 13.95
CA GLN A 288 21.81 5.79 14.89
C GLN A 288 21.93 4.75 16.01
N TYR A 289 22.43 5.16 17.18
CA TYR A 289 22.80 4.23 18.26
C TYR A 289 21.65 3.86 19.20
N ALA A 290 20.56 4.63 19.19
CA ALA A 290 19.34 4.36 19.94
C ALA A 290 18.11 4.69 19.10
N PHE A 291 17.06 3.86 19.19
CA PHE A 291 15.77 4.10 18.54
C PHE A 291 14.68 3.20 19.12
N SER A 292 13.42 3.57 18.89
CA SER A 292 12.28 2.73 19.25
C SER A 292 11.97 1.69 18.16
N SER A 293 11.48 0.53 18.59
CA SER A 293 10.92 -0.50 17.70
C SER A 293 9.77 0.04 16.86
N ASP A 294 8.97 0.93 17.44
CA ASP A 294 7.78 1.48 16.80
C ASP A 294 8.16 2.35 15.62
N MET A 295 9.24 3.13 15.72
CA MET A 295 9.79 3.89 14.58
C MET A 295 10.18 2.96 13.42
N ILE A 296 10.81 1.82 13.70
CA ILE A 296 11.18 0.86 12.65
C ILE A 296 9.92 0.27 12.01
N ILE A 297 8.95 -0.14 12.82
CA ILE A 297 7.70 -0.71 12.32
C ILE A 297 6.96 0.32 11.47
N GLU A 298 6.86 1.57 11.90
CA GLU A 298 6.25 2.65 11.13
C GLU A 298 6.98 2.91 9.82
N ASP A 299 8.32 2.95 9.81
CA ASP A 299 9.11 3.10 8.59
C ASP A 299 8.88 1.92 7.63
N MET A 300 8.85 0.69 8.15
CA MET A 300 8.57 -0.52 7.36
C MET A 300 7.16 -0.51 6.75
N MET A 301 6.16 -0.03 7.50
CA MET A 301 4.75 -0.08 7.09
C MET A 301 4.30 1.14 6.27
N SER A 302 4.93 2.30 6.45
CA SER A 302 4.62 3.52 5.69
C SER A 302 5.20 3.52 4.28
N LYS A 303 6.21 2.68 4.03
CA LYS A 303 6.81 2.47 2.72
C LYS A 303 5.91 1.60 1.83
N ASN A 304 5.86 1.94 0.55
CA ASN A 304 5.27 1.08 -0.47
C ASN A 304 6.18 -0.13 -0.66
N ASN A 305 5.73 -1.30 -0.24
CA ASN A 305 6.50 -2.52 -0.36
C ASN A 305 5.97 -3.36 -1.52
N ILE A 306 6.85 -4.16 -2.11
CA ILE A 306 6.41 -5.30 -2.91
C ILE A 306 6.26 -6.46 -1.94
N SER A 307 5.06 -7.01 -1.88
CA SER A 307 4.77 -8.24 -1.15
C SER A 307 4.35 -9.32 -2.13
N THR A 308 4.46 -10.57 -1.70
CA THR A 308 4.04 -11.71 -2.51
C THR A 308 3.23 -12.68 -1.67
N LEU A 309 2.16 -13.20 -2.24
CA LEU A 309 1.58 -14.44 -1.74
C LEU A 309 2.45 -15.58 -2.28
N LEU A 310 3.04 -16.34 -1.37
CA LEU A 310 3.80 -17.54 -1.69
C LEU A 310 2.98 -18.76 -1.28
N TYR A 311 2.75 -19.66 -2.22
CA TYR A 311 2.00 -20.90 -2.00
C TYR A 311 2.56 -22.02 -2.86
N GLU A 312 2.36 -23.25 -2.42
CA GLU A 312 2.91 -24.43 -3.09
C GLU A 312 1.78 -25.20 -3.79
N ILE A 313 2.00 -25.57 -5.05
CA ILE A 313 1.09 -26.41 -5.81
C ILE A 313 1.81 -27.69 -6.24
N VAL A 314 1.21 -28.83 -5.91
CA VAL A 314 1.66 -30.13 -6.39
C VAL A 314 0.91 -30.50 -7.67
N PHE A 315 1.64 -30.69 -8.76
CA PHE A 315 1.11 -31.15 -10.03
C PHE A 315 1.47 -32.62 -10.24
N GLU A 316 0.48 -33.43 -10.62
CA GLU A 316 0.74 -34.79 -11.08
C GLU A 316 1.40 -34.77 -12.47
N ALA A 317 2.18 -35.81 -12.78
CA ALA A 317 2.81 -35.98 -14.08
C ALA A 317 1.80 -35.89 -15.24
N ASN A 318 2.10 -35.09 -16.27
CA ASN A 318 1.26 -34.92 -17.47
C ASN A 318 -0.20 -34.51 -17.18
N SER A 319 -0.46 -33.88 -16.03
CA SER A 319 -1.82 -33.49 -15.62
C SER A 319 -2.14 -32.05 -16.03
N THR A 320 -3.42 -31.82 -16.36
CA THR A 320 -3.99 -30.50 -16.59
C THR A 320 -4.92 -30.15 -15.44
N ASN A 321 -4.72 -28.99 -14.85
CA ASN A 321 -5.33 -28.58 -13.59
C ASN A 321 -5.87 -27.15 -13.70
N ILE A 322 -6.78 -26.80 -12.80
CA ILE A 322 -7.37 -25.46 -12.74
C ILE A 322 -6.87 -24.76 -11.47
N LEU A 323 -6.28 -23.59 -11.65
CA LEU A 323 -5.96 -22.66 -10.57
C LEU A 323 -6.84 -21.42 -10.71
N THR A 324 -7.42 -20.95 -9.61
CA THR A 324 -8.19 -19.71 -9.58
C THR A 324 -7.67 -18.84 -8.45
N VAL A 325 -7.38 -17.58 -8.75
CA VAL A 325 -6.96 -16.56 -7.79
C VAL A 325 -8.00 -15.44 -7.83
N THR A 326 -8.65 -15.19 -6.69
CA THR A 326 -9.69 -14.15 -6.56
C THR A 326 -9.29 -13.13 -5.52
N TYR A 327 -9.40 -11.85 -5.82
CA TYR A 327 -9.04 -10.78 -4.89
C TYR A 327 -9.70 -9.43 -5.25
N PRO A 328 -9.88 -8.53 -4.27
CA PRO A 328 -10.26 -7.14 -4.50
C PRO A 328 -9.14 -6.34 -5.16
N MET A 329 -9.50 -5.52 -6.13
CA MET A 329 -8.65 -4.54 -6.81
C MET A 329 -9.31 -3.17 -6.72
N LYS A 330 -8.49 -2.12 -6.54
CA LYS A 330 -8.96 -0.73 -6.55
C LYS A 330 -8.42 -0.01 -7.78
N ALA A 331 -9.25 0.84 -8.38
CA ALA A 331 -8.86 1.73 -9.46
C ALA A 331 -8.28 3.05 -8.93
N THR A 332 -7.34 3.61 -9.69
CA THR A 332 -6.98 5.01 -9.56
C THR A 332 -8.17 5.85 -9.99
N ILE A 333 -8.59 6.80 -9.14
CA ILE A 333 -9.70 7.70 -9.45
C ILE A 333 -9.18 9.10 -9.78
N ASP A 334 -9.67 9.68 -10.87
CA ASP A 334 -9.30 11.00 -11.36
C ASP A 334 -10.55 11.81 -11.75
N ARG A 335 -10.71 13.00 -11.18
CA ARG A 335 -11.70 14.01 -11.60
C ARG A 335 -11.09 15.40 -11.81
N GLU A 336 -9.78 15.51 -12.00
CA GLU A 336 -9.12 16.80 -12.22
C GLU A 336 -9.64 17.50 -13.49
N LYS A 337 -10.05 16.70 -14.49
CA LYS A 337 -10.47 17.18 -15.82
C LYS A 337 -11.91 16.81 -16.19
N THR A 338 -12.67 16.23 -15.28
CA THR A 338 -14.04 15.73 -15.53
C THR A 338 -14.98 16.07 -14.38
N ASN A 339 -16.28 16.12 -14.67
CA ASN A 339 -17.30 16.37 -13.63
C ASN A 339 -17.53 15.20 -12.67
N ASP A 340 -17.14 14.00 -13.09
CA ASP A 340 -17.21 12.77 -12.31
C ASP A 340 -15.88 12.03 -12.45
N TYR A 341 -15.66 11.01 -11.62
CA TYR A 341 -14.44 10.22 -11.63
C TYR A 341 -14.31 9.38 -12.90
N ILE A 342 -13.10 9.38 -13.43
CA ILE A 342 -12.57 8.33 -14.29
C ILE A 342 -11.94 7.30 -13.35
N ASN A 343 -12.33 6.03 -13.46
CA ASN A 343 -11.73 4.94 -12.69
C ASN A 343 -10.81 4.15 -13.61
N THR A 344 -9.51 4.17 -13.34
CA THR A 344 -8.49 3.49 -14.16
C THR A 344 -7.94 2.28 -13.42
N PHE A 345 -8.10 1.11 -14.03
CA PHE A 345 -7.57 -0.16 -13.55
C PHE A 345 -6.32 -0.52 -14.37
N ALA A 346 -5.27 -0.96 -13.68
CA ALA A 346 -4.02 -1.41 -14.29
C ALA A 346 -3.66 -2.83 -13.81
N TYR A 347 -3.35 -3.71 -14.75
CA TYR A 347 -3.03 -5.10 -14.49
C TYR A 347 -1.77 -5.50 -15.27
N ILE A 348 -0.71 -5.82 -14.54
CA ILE A 348 0.58 -6.20 -15.10
C ILE A 348 0.53 -7.68 -15.48
N LEU A 349 0.52 -7.95 -16.79
CA LEU A 349 0.39 -9.29 -17.36
C LEU A 349 1.73 -10.03 -17.41
N ASN A 350 2.82 -9.26 -17.48
CA ASN A 350 4.17 -9.75 -17.71
C ASN A 350 4.70 -10.86 -16.77
N PRO A 351 4.31 -10.99 -15.48
CA PRO A 351 4.79 -12.09 -14.63
C PRO A 351 4.54 -13.48 -15.23
N ALA A 352 3.50 -13.66 -16.03
CA ALA A 352 3.20 -14.93 -16.69
C ALA A 352 4.30 -15.39 -17.67
N LYS A 353 5.19 -14.50 -18.12
CA LYS A 353 6.34 -14.86 -18.99
C LYS A 353 7.29 -15.86 -18.35
N ASN A 354 7.22 -16.05 -17.02
CA ASN A 354 8.06 -16.98 -16.28
C ASN A 354 7.54 -18.43 -16.33
N PHE A 355 6.36 -18.66 -16.89
CA PHE A 355 5.95 -20.02 -17.26
C PHE A 355 6.66 -20.47 -18.54
N SER A 356 6.78 -21.79 -18.73
CA SER A 356 7.42 -22.35 -19.93
C SER A 356 6.72 -21.96 -21.24
N GLU A 357 5.40 -21.76 -21.20
CA GLU A 357 4.58 -21.31 -22.32
C GLU A 357 3.32 -20.64 -21.78
N VAL A 358 2.84 -19.60 -22.47
CA VAL A 358 1.56 -18.91 -22.19
C VAL A 358 0.70 -18.94 -23.44
N GLY A 359 -0.39 -19.70 -23.36
CA GLY A 359 -1.40 -19.82 -24.38
C GLY A 359 -2.40 -18.67 -24.37
N LYS A 360 -3.66 -18.99 -24.64
CA LYS A 360 -4.69 -17.99 -24.88
C LYS A 360 -5.07 -17.21 -23.62
N ILE A 361 -5.28 -15.89 -23.75
CA ILE A 361 -5.75 -15.03 -22.66
C ILE A 361 -7.11 -14.44 -23.02
N ASP A 362 -8.15 -14.81 -22.28
CA ASP A 362 -9.49 -14.22 -22.36
C ASP A 362 -9.66 -13.18 -21.26
N ILE A 363 -9.97 -11.94 -21.65
CA ILE A 363 -10.21 -10.84 -20.70
C ILE A 363 -11.69 -10.45 -20.78
N GLN A 364 -12.36 -10.34 -19.63
CA GLN A 364 -13.73 -9.86 -19.51
C GLN A 364 -13.84 -8.79 -18.44
N ILE A 365 -14.48 -7.67 -18.78
CA ILE A 365 -14.72 -6.54 -17.88
C ILE A 365 -16.23 -6.34 -17.75
N ASN A 366 -16.71 -6.50 -16.52
CA ASN A 366 -18.09 -6.28 -16.12
C ASN A 366 -18.15 -5.00 -15.25
N LEU A 367 -18.57 -3.90 -15.87
CA LEU A 367 -18.73 -2.61 -15.24
C LEU A 367 -20.11 -2.48 -14.56
N ASN A 368 -20.17 -1.69 -13.50
CA ASN A 368 -21.42 -1.33 -12.82
C ASN A 368 -22.24 -0.32 -13.61
N GLU A 369 -23.47 -0.07 -13.16
CA GLU A 369 -24.40 0.85 -13.86
C GLU A 369 -23.94 2.31 -13.83
N LYS A 370 -23.14 2.70 -12.83
CA LYS A 370 -22.69 4.09 -12.62
C LYS A 370 -21.59 4.49 -13.59
N TYR A 371 -20.67 3.58 -13.92
CA TYR A 371 -19.57 3.81 -14.87
C TYR A 371 -19.52 2.72 -15.95
N PRO A 372 -20.56 2.59 -16.80
CA PRO A 372 -20.77 1.40 -17.64
C PRO A 372 -20.01 1.44 -18.97
N TYR A 373 -19.12 2.41 -19.16
CA TYR A 373 -18.41 2.62 -20.41
C TYR A 373 -16.90 2.59 -20.21
N VAL A 374 -16.21 1.73 -20.96
CA VAL A 374 -14.77 1.85 -21.16
C VAL A 374 -14.52 2.99 -22.14
N ILE A 375 -13.72 3.98 -21.75
CA ILE A 375 -13.41 5.15 -22.58
C ILE A 375 -11.99 5.10 -23.16
N GLU A 376 -11.08 4.41 -22.49
CA GLU A 376 -9.69 4.21 -22.89
C GLU A 376 -9.27 2.80 -22.49
N SER A 377 -8.46 2.14 -23.32
CA SER A 377 -7.79 0.89 -22.96
C SER A 377 -6.53 0.70 -23.79
N SER A 378 -5.48 0.15 -23.19
CA SER A 378 -4.24 -0.26 -23.87
C SER A 378 -4.48 -1.45 -24.80
N ILE A 379 -5.40 -2.34 -24.45
CA ILE A 379 -5.76 -3.53 -25.24
C ILE A 379 -7.13 -3.28 -25.91
N PRO A 380 -7.30 -3.58 -27.22
CA PRO A 380 -8.55 -3.30 -27.93
C PRO A 380 -9.69 -4.22 -27.45
N LEU A 381 -10.49 -3.71 -26.52
CA LEU A 381 -11.66 -4.39 -25.96
C LEU A 381 -12.89 -4.26 -26.85
N ASN A 382 -13.58 -5.39 -27.10
CA ASN A 382 -14.84 -5.39 -27.83
C ASN A 382 -16.02 -5.17 -26.87
N LYS A 383 -16.86 -4.17 -27.18
CA LYS A 383 -18.12 -3.96 -26.46
C LYS A 383 -19.13 -5.03 -26.84
N ILE A 384 -19.40 -5.97 -25.93
CA ILE A 384 -20.37 -7.04 -26.14
C ILE A 384 -21.79 -6.51 -25.89
N LYS A 385 -21.96 -5.74 -24.80
CA LYS A 385 -23.17 -5.00 -24.46
C LYS A 385 -22.82 -3.85 -23.52
N LYS A 386 -23.79 -3.00 -23.16
CA LYS A 386 -23.58 -1.96 -22.15
C LYS A 386 -23.05 -2.59 -20.85
N GLY A 387 -21.96 -2.06 -20.32
CA GLY A 387 -21.30 -2.56 -19.11
C GLY A 387 -20.46 -3.83 -19.29
N VAL A 388 -20.42 -4.47 -20.47
CA VAL A 388 -19.65 -5.71 -20.67
C VAL A 388 -18.75 -5.60 -21.90
N TYR A 389 -17.46 -5.75 -21.64
CA TYR A 389 -16.38 -5.69 -22.64
C TYR A 389 -15.54 -6.95 -22.57
N ALA A 390 -15.06 -7.43 -23.70
CA ALA A 390 -14.23 -8.63 -23.76
C ALA A 390 -13.25 -8.64 -24.93
N VAL A 391 -12.16 -9.39 -24.77
CA VAL A 391 -11.18 -9.68 -25.83
C VAL A 391 -10.57 -11.06 -25.60
N SER A 392 -10.18 -11.72 -26.67
CA SER A 392 -9.42 -12.97 -26.68
C SER A 392 -8.09 -12.69 -27.36
N LEU A 393 -6.99 -13.04 -26.70
CA LEU A 393 -5.62 -12.83 -27.18
C LEU A 393 -4.94 -14.18 -27.39
N ASP A 394 -4.22 -14.32 -28.50
CA ASP A 394 -3.44 -15.51 -28.82
C ASP A 394 -2.04 -15.41 -28.20
N GLY A 395 -1.99 -15.46 -26.87
CA GLY A 395 -0.74 -15.33 -26.11
C GLY A 395 -0.68 -14.08 -25.22
N LEU A 396 0.47 -13.91 -24.58
CA LEU A 396 0.78 -12.74 -23.76
C LEU A 396 0.97 -11.50 -24.67
N PRO A 397 0.26 -10.38 -24.42
CA PRO A 397 0.49 -9.14 -25.16
C PRO A 397 1.79 -8.45 -24.73
N ASP A 398 2.33 -7.58 -25.59
CA ASP A 398 3.52 -6.77 -25.28
C ASP A 398 3.25 -5.70 -24.19
N GLU A 399 2.00 -5.25 -24.11
CA GLU A 399 1.56 -4.20 -23.17
C GLU A 399 0.71 -4.79 -22.04
N ASP A 400 0.84 -4.21 -20.85
CA ASP A 400 -0.04 -4.50 -19.72
C ASP A 400 -1.47 -4.02 -19.99
N LEU A 401 -2.46 -4.66 -19.34
CA LEU A 401 -3.84 -4.22 -19.44
C LEU A 401 -4.06 -2.98 -18.58
N VAL A 402 -4.38 -1.87 -19.22
CA VAL A 402 -4.86 -0.64 -18.58
C VAL A 402 -6.18 -0.27 -19.22
N PHE A 403 -7.20 0.01 -18.42
CA PHE A 403 -8.48 0.50 -18.94
C PHE A 403 -9.13 1.50 -17.98
N SER A 404 -9.87 2.43 -18.55
CA SER A 404 -10.56 3.49 -17.81
C SER A 404 -12.05 3.41 -18.04
N SER A 405 -12.83 3.45 -16.95
CA SER A 405 -14.28 3.49 -16.98
C SER A 405 -14.82 4.89 -16.67
N TYR A 406 -15.94 5.23 -17.30
CA TYR A 406 -16.64 6.51 -17.11
C TYR A 406 -18.16 6.37 -17.24
N MET A 407 -18.89 7.36 -16.70
CA MET A 407 -20.36 7.41 -16.73
C MET A 407 -20.95 7.65 -18.13
N LYS A 408 -20.14 8.09 -19.09
CA LYS A 408 -20.53 8.38 -20.49
C LYS A 408 -19.57 7.69 -21.46
N GLU A 409 -20.04 7.38 -22.67
CA GLU A 409 -19.20 6.78 -23.73
C GLU A 409 -18.01 7.65 -24.15
N LYS A 410 -18.12 8.97 -24.01
CA LYS A 410 -17.06 9.92 -24.32
C LYS A 410 -17.11 11.08 -23.32
N ILE A 411 -15.94 11.59 -22.97
CA ILE A 411 -15.81 12.82 -22.18
C ILE A 411 -16.19 14.00 -23.08
N THR A 412 -17.25 14.72 -22.71
CA THR A 412 -17.72 15.87 -23.49
C THR A 412 -16.98 17.16 -23.13
N PHE A 413 -17.12 18.20 -23.96
CA PHE A 413 -16.56 19.52 -23.64
C PHE A 413 -17.08 20.07 -22.31
N ILE A 414 -18.38 19.92 -22.05
CA ILE A 414 -19.01 20.36 -20.80
C ILE A 414 -18.40 19.64 -19.59
N ASP A 415 -18.10 18.34 -19.74
CA ASP A 415 -17.43 17.56 -18.68
C ASP A 415 -16.05 18.14 -18.33
N ARG A 416 -15.34 18.71 -19.30
CA ARG A 416 -13.99 19.30 -19.11
C ARG A 416 -14.00 20.73 -18.61
N THR A 417 -15.04 21.51 -18.95
CA THR A 417 -15.09 22.94 -18.62
C THR A 417 -15.74 23.23 -17.28
N THR A 418 -16.73 22.44 -16.87
CA THR A 418 -17.47 22.69 -15.63
C THR A 418 -16.58 22.64 -14.37
N PRO A 419 -15.63 21.70 -14.19
CA PRO A 419 -14.74 21.71 -13.03
C PRO A 419 -13.84 22.95 -13.02
N LYS A 420 -13.34 23.38 -14.18
CA LYS A 420 -12.54 24.60 -14.33
C LYS A 420 -13.33 25.87 -13.99
N ILE A 421 -14.57 25.96 -14.44
CA ILE A 421 -15.46 27.10 -14.14
C ILE A 421 -15.79 27.14 -12.64
N LEU A 422 -16.06 25.99 -12.02
CA LEU A 422 -16.30 25.88 -10.58
C LEU A 422 -15.03 26.19 -9.76
N SER A 423 -13.85 25.79 -10.24
CA SER A 423 -12.55 26.06 -9.58
C SER A 423 -12.16 27.55 -9.59
N LEU A 424 -12.65 28.32 -10.57
CA LEU A 424 -12.50 29.79 -10.59
C LEU A 424 -13.35 30.47 -9.50
N GLY A 425 -14.21 29.72 -8.80
CA GLY A 425 -14.98 30.20 -7.66
C GLY A 425 -15.72 31.50 -7.94
N TYR A 426 -15.70 32.42 -6.97
CA TYR A 426 -16.33 33.74 -7.08
C TYR A 426 -15.72 34.64 -8.17
N VAL A 427 -14.56 34.30 -8.73
CA VAL A 427 -13.88 35.16 -9.73
C VAL A 427 -14.67 35.21 -11.03
N SER A 428 -15.27 34.11 -11.49
CA SER A 428 -16.08 34.10 -12.72
C SER A 428 -17.37 34.93 -12.57
N VAL A 429 -18.02 34.85 -11.42
CA VAL A 429 -19.19 35.68 -11.06
C VAL A 429 -18.80 37.16 -10.94
N LEU A 430 -17.66 37.45 -10.33
CA LEU A 430 -17.16 38.82 -10.14
C LEU A 430 -16.73 39.46 -11.48
N VAL A 431 -16.11 38.69 -12.37
CA VAL A 431 -15.77 39.14 -13.74
C VAL A 431 -17.04 39.43 -14.55
N ALA A 432 -18.02 38.52 -14.54
CA ALA A 432 -19.30 38.76 -15.21
C ALA A 432 -20.02 40.01 -14.66
N PHE A 433 -19.97 40.21 -13.34
CA PHE A 433 -20.48 41.41 -12.68
C PHE A 433 -19.76 42.69 -13.15
N VAL A 434 -18.43 42.69 -13.20
CA VAL A 434 -17.63 43.84 -13.67
C VAL A 434 -18.00 44.18 -15.12
N PHE A 435 -18.16 43.19 -16.00
CA PHE A 435 -18.58 43.43 -17.38
C PHE A 435 -19.98 44.05 -17.49
N VAL A 436 -20.95 43.59 -16.67
CA VAL A 436 -22.30 44.17 -16.64
C VAL A 436 -22.27 45.61 -16.14
N VAL A 437 -21.50 45.90 -15.09
CA VAL A 437 -21.34 47.27 -14.56
C VAL A 437 -20.70 48.19 -15.61
N LEU A 438 -19.60 47.76 -16.24
CA LEU A 438 -18.92 48.52 -17.29
C LEU A 438 -19.85 48.80 -18.48
N TYR A 439 -20.60 47.81 -18.95
CA TYR A 439 -21.58 47.98 -20.02
C TYR A 439 -22.67 49.01 -19.67
N LEU A 440 -23.21 48.96 -18.45
CA LEU A 440 -24.23 49.91 -17.99
C LEU A 440 -23.69 51.33 -17.79
N VAL A 441 -22.42 51.47 -17.42
CA VAL A 441 -21.74 52.77 -17.34
C VAL A 441 -21.48 53.33 -18.74
N MET A 442 -20.98 52.53 -19.67
CA MET A 442 -20.75 52.94 -21.06
C MET A 442 -22.04 53.37 -21.77
N LYS A 443 -23.17 52.68 -21.52
CA LYS A 443 -24.48 53.04 -22.09
C LYS A 443 -25.08 54.34 -21.53
N LYS A 444 -24.51 54.90 -20.46
CA LYS A 444 -24.89 56.21 -19.91
C LYS A 444 -24.01 57.38 -20.36
N ILE A 445 -22.85 57.07 -20.95
CA ILE A 445 -21.89 58.06 -21.46
C ILE A 445 -22.20 58.40 -22.93
N LYS A 446 -23.05 57.60 -23.60
CA LYS A 446 -23.87 58.03 -24.73
C LYS A 446 -25.20 58.55 -24.20
#